data_AF-A0A7S1XYC8-F1
#
_entry.id   AF-A0A7S1XYC8-F1
#
_cell.length_a   1.000
_cell.length_b   1.000
_cell.length_c   1.000
_cell.angle_alpha   90.00
_cell.angle_beta   90.00
_cell.angle_gamma   90.00
#
_symmetry.space_group_name_H-M   'P 1'
#
loop_
_entity.id
_entity.type
_entity.pdbx_description
1 polymer ?
#
loop_
_entity_poly.entity_id
_entity_poly.type
_entity_poly.pdbx_seq_one_letter_code
_entity_poly.pdbx_strand_id
1 'polypeptide(L)'
;LSLSPSPGLGLSLSLSPSLKPKPEPKLHLVQDLLSILAEAGAEDGDGGEEGICARAVDMFMDVLEESNDGGGALPDLLVQAAAWVLGEYGTWSASRSAHEVMAELAAYAERIRHGGRSARGQNLRMIVTALAKLTATAGGCAGRIRELIEELSLHSDVDVQQRCMEMLVLSQRPGVYVAVMPMDAACEDIEVDESLSFLNDFVEAAARRGMPRYNPPDLDSSKPHDAAAALSSLAFA
;
A
#
# COMPACT_ATOMS: atom_id res chain seq x y z
N LEU A 1 5.64 53.20 -37.73
CA LEU A 1 7.03 53.05 -38.25
C LEU A 1 7.98 53.74 -37.29
N SER A 2 9.09 53.05 -37.03
CA SER A 2 10.25 53.41 -36.21
C SER A 2 10.16 53.16 -34.70
N LEU A 3 10.86 52.10 -34.32
CA LEU A 3 11.21 51.62 -32.98
C LEU A 3 12.28 52.50 -32.32
N SER A 4 12.34 52.48 -30.99
CA SER A 4 13.58 52.67 -30.23
C SER A 4 13.71 51.58 -29.14
N PRO A 5 14.94 51.19 -28.76
CA PRO A 5 15.20 49.87 -28.20
C PRO A 5 15.28 49.85 -26.67
N SER A 6 14.80 48.76 -26.07
CA SER A 6 14.96 48.44 -24.64
C SER A 6 16.42 48.16 -24.27
N PRO A 7 16.91 48.62 -23.11
CA PRO A 7 18.21 48.20 -22.59
C PRO A 7 18.12 46.81 -21.98
N GLY A 8 19.01 45.91 -22.40
CA GLY A 8 19.09 44.53 -21.96
C GLY A 8 19.51 44.41 -20.49
N LEU A 9 18.71 43.66 -19.73
CA LEU A 9 19.11 43.07 -18.45
C LEU A 9 19.98 41.84 -18.77
N GLY A 10 21.29 41.98 -18.55
CA GLY A 10 22.24 40.87 -18.61
C GLY A 10 21.95 39.89 -17.48
N LEU A 11 21.44 38.71 -17.83
CA LEU A 11 21.37 37.56 -16.92
C LEU A 11 22.75 36.91 -16.84
N SER A 12 23.49 37.27 -15.79
CA SER A 12 24.67 36.52 -15.34
C SER A 12 24.21 35.17 -14.77
N LEU A 13 24.35 34.10 -15.55
CA LEU A 13 24.19 32.72 -15.06
C LEU A 13 25.40 32.36 -14.19
N SER A 14 25.27 32.53 -12.87
CA SER A 14 26.20 31.90 -11.94
C SER A 14 25.92 30.40 -11.92
N LEU A 15 26.86 29.59 -12.44
CA LEU A 15 26.84 28.14 -12.26
C LEU A 15 27.05 27.83 -10.77
N SER A 16 25.98 27.35 -10.12
CA SER A 16 26.06 26.77 -8.78
C SER A 16 26.90 25.49 -8.80
N PRO A 17 27.70 25.21 -7.74
CA PRO A 17 28.56 24.04 -7.71
C PRO A 17 27.77 22.74 -7.61
N SER A 18 28.22 21.75 -8.38
CA SER A 18 27.92 20.31 -8.36
C SER A 18 27.04 19.83 -7.19
N LEU A 19 25.76 19.52 -7.49
CA LEU A 19 24.93 18.67 -6.64
C LEU A 19 25.61 17.29 -6.57
N LYS A 20 26.13 16.94 -5.39
CA LYS A 20 26.45 15.54 -5.09
C LYS A 20 25.16 14.72 -5.23
N PRO A 21 25.23 13.49 -5.78
CA PRO A 21 24.05 12.64 -5.87
C PRO A 21 23.46 12.43 -4.48
N LYS A 22 22.17 12.71 -4.34
CA LYS A 22 21.38 12.43 -3.14
C LYS A 22 21.47 10.92 -2.89
N PRO A 23 21.80 10.45 -1.67
CA PRO A 23 21.84 9.02 -1.38
C PRO A 23 20.49 8.42 -1.74
N GLU A 24 20.51 7.34 -2.53
CA GLU A 24 19.30 6.62 -2.88
C GLU A 24 18.59 6.17 -1.60
N PRO A 25 17.26 6.34 -1.51
CA PRO A 25 16.53 5.96 -0.32
C PRO A 25 16.73 4.45 -0.09
N LYS A 26 16.86 4.05 1.18
CA LYS A 26 16.94 2.65 1.64
C LYS A 26 15.63 1.87 1.42
N LEU A 27 14.86 2.23 0.38
CA LEU A 27 13.55 1.69 0.04
C LEU A 27 13.62 0.17 -0.18
N HIS A 28 14.67 -0.30 -0.85
CA HIS A 28 14.90 -1.72 -1.09
C HIS A 28 14.97 -2.52 0.22
N LEU A 29 15.63 -2.00 1.26
CA LEU A 29 15.71 -2.72 2.55
C LEU A 29 14.34 -2.90 3.21
N VAL A 30 13.45 -1.92 3.09
CA VAL A 30 12.10 -2.03 3.63
C VAL A 30 11.26 -2.98 2.79
N GLN A 31 11.40 -2.94 1.46
CA GLN A 31 10.74 -3.90 0.59
C GLN A 31 11.19 -5.33 0.89
N ASP A 32 12.50 -5.56 1.00
CA ASP A 32 13.06 -6.87 1.35
C ASP A 32 12.55 -7.37 2.70
N LEU A 33 12.50 -6.47 3.71
CA LEU A 33 11.93 -6.81 5.02
C LEU A 33 10.45 -7.20 4.91
N LEU A 34 9.63 -6.41 4.21
CA LEU A 34 8.21 -6.70 4.05
C LEU A 34 7.98 -8.00 3.26
N SER A 35 8.81 -8.29 2.26
CA SER A 35 8.78 -9.55 1.51
C SER A 35 9.10 -10.75 2.40
N ILE A 36 10.15 -10.67 3.23
CA ILE A 36 10.50 -11.74 4.17
C ILE A 36 9.36 -11.98 5.18
N LEU A 37 8.73 -10.92 5.68
CA LEU A 37 7.58 -11.05 6.59
C LEU A 37 6.36 -11.65 5.89
N ALA A 38 6.10 -11.27 4.64
CA ALA A 38 5.03 -11.82 3.83
C ALA A 38 5.19 -13.33 3.62
N GLU A 39 6.40 -13.77 3.25
CA GLU A 39 6.74 -15.19 3.07
C GLU A 39 6.63 -15.96 4.39
N ALA A 40 7.19 -15.42 5.48
CA ALA A 40 7.13 -16.06 6.79
C ALA A 40 5.68 -16.25 7.28
N GLY A 41 4.81 -15.26 7.06
CA GLY A 41 3.41 -15.37 7.45
C GLY A 41 2.59 -16.38 6.64
N ALA A 42 3.02 -16.72 5.42
CA ALA A 42 2.37 -17.75 4.61
C ALA A 42 2.76 -19.18 5.04
N GLU A 43 3.97 -19.35 5.58
CA GLU A 43 4.52 -20.67 5.95
C GLU A 43 4.12 -21.13 7.36
N ASP A 44 3.71 -20.21 8.25
CA ASP A 44 3.41 -20.47 9.68
C ASP A 44 2.02 -21.13 9.92
N GLY A 45 1.65 -22.11 9.09
CA GLY A 45 0.48 -22.98 9.30
C GLY A 45 0.66 -24.05 10.38
N ASP A 46 1.85 -24.19 10.96
CA ASP A 46 2.17 -25.15 12.03
C ASP A 46 2.45 -24.41 13.35
N GLY A 47 1.46 -24.42 14.24
CA GLY A 47 1.51 -23.70 15.51
C GLY A 47 2.61 -24.23 16.44
N GLY A 48 3.52 -23.35 16.87
CA GLY A 48 4.45 -23.71 17.94
C GLY A 48 5.42 -22.64 18.40
N GLU A 49 5.88 -21.75 17.53
CA GLU A 49 6.80 -20.66 17.88
C GLU A 49 6.14 -19.32 17.57
N GLU A 50 6.34 -18.29 18.41
CA GLU A 50 5.99 -16.91 18.02
C GLU A 50 6.73 -16.57 16.73
N GLY A 51 5.99 -16.64 15.61
CA GLY A 51 6.50 -16.41 14.27
C GLY A 51 7.17 -15.05 14.16
N ILE A 52 8.06 -14.91 13.17
CA ILE A 52 8.80 -13.66 12.95
C ILE A 52 7.83 -12.47 12.81
N CYS A 53 6.64 -12.69 12.25
CA CYS A 53 5.57 -11.70 12.13
C CYS A 53 5.01 -11.23 13.48
N ALA A 54 4.78 -12.13 14.44
CA ALA A 54 4.32 -11.77 15.78
C ALA A 54 5.36 -10.90 16.51
N ARG A 55 6.64 -11.24 16.42
CA ARG A 55 7.73 -10.40 16.96
C ARG A 55 7.84 -9.05 16.27
N ALA A 56 7.59 -8.99 14.95
CA ALA A 56 7.59 -7.74 14.21
C ALA A 56 6.45 -6.82 14.66
N VAL A 57 5.27 -7.36 14.98
CA VAL A 57 4.15 -6.60 15.55
C VAL A 57 4.57 -5.93 16.85
N ASP A 58 5.16 -6.68 17.78
CA ASP A 58 5.60 -6.14 19.07
C ASP A 58 6.64 -5.03 18.90
N MET A 59 7.63 -5.24 18.02
CA MET A 59 8.64 -4.23 17.71
C MET A 59 8.03 -2.95 17.13
N PHE A 60 7.10 -3.06 16.18
CA PHE A 60 6.47 -1.88 15.57
C PHE A 60 5.50 -1.18 16.53
N MET A 61 4.88 -1.91 17.45
CA MET A 61 4.10 -1.34 18.54
C MET A 61 4.98 -0.49 19.46
N ASP A 62 6.10 -1.01 19.92
CA ASP A 62 7.03 -0.27 20.79
C ASP A 62 7.52 1.03 20.10
N VAL A 63 7.79 0.98 18.79
CA VAL A 63 8.19 2.16 18.00
C VAL A 63 7.07 3.20 17.90
N LEU A 64 5.81 2.77 17.72
CA LEU A 64 4.67 3.70 17.67
C LEU A 64 4.40 4.32 19.04
N GLU A 65 4.44 3.52 20.09
CA GLU A 65 4.25 3.97 21.48
C GLU A 65 5.32 4.98 21.88
N GLU A 66 6.60 4.69 21.63
CA GLU A 66 7.69 5.63 21.90
C GLU A 66 7.46 6.96 21.16
N SER A 67 7.03 6.89 19.89
CA SER A 67 6.70 8.11 19.16
C SER A 67 5.52 8.85 19.78
N ASN A 68 4.45 8.16 20.18
CA ASN A 68 3.24 8.73 20.76
C ASN A 68 3.49 9.36 22.14
N ASP A 69 4.37 8.76 22.96
CA ASP A 69 4.74 9.19 24.31
C ASP A 69 5.77 10.33 24.34
N GLY A 70 5.67 11.25 23.37
CA GLY A 70 6.54 12.42 23.27
C GLY A 70 7.82 12.18 22.49
N GLY A 71 8.00 11.01 21.88
CA GLY A 71 9.02 10.77 20.88
C GLY A 71 8.83 11.63 19.62
N GLY A 72 9.91 11.73 18.84
CA GLY A 72 9.93 12.48 17.59
C GLY A 72 9.01 11.87 16.52
N ALA A 73 8.76 12.62 15.46
CA ALA A 73 8.05 12.12 14.29
C ALA A 73 8.85 10.99 13.62
N LEU A 74 8.20 9.87 13.32
CA LEU A 74 8.84 8.75 12.64
C LEU A 74 9.08 9.09 11.15
N PRO A 75 10.16 8.56 10.55
CA PRO A 75 10.34 8.60 9.10
C PRO A 75 9.15 7.96 8.37
N ASP A 76 8.72 8.54 7.25
CA ASP A 76 7.51 8.09 6.52
C ASP A 76 7.54 6.61 6.16
N LEU A 77 8.69 6.13 5.70
CA LEU A 77 8.86 4.73 5.32
C LEU A 77 8.68 3.77 6.50
N LEU A 78 9.06 4.20 7.71
CA LEU A 78 8.87 3.41 8.92
C LEU A 78 7.39 3.38 9.34
N VAL A 79 6.68 4.50 9.19
CA VAL A 79 5.22 4.55 9.42
C VAL A 79 4.49 3.63 8.44
N GLN A 80 4.90 3.63 7.18
CA GLN A 80 4.29 2.79 6.14
C GLN A 80 4.54 1.31 6.40
N ALA A 81 5.77 0.94 6.77
CA ALA A 81 6.11 -0.43 7.16
C ALA A 81 5.33 -0.87 8.40
N ALA A 82 5.31 -0.04 9.46
CA ALA A 82 4.57 -0.31 10.68
C ALA A 82 3.07 -0.50 10.40
N ALA A 83 2.44 0.43 9.68
CA ALA A 83 1.03 0.33 9.34
C ALA A 83 0.71 -0.92 8.52
N TRP A 84 1.57 -1.31 7.58
CA TRP A 84 1.39 -2.56 6.83
C TRP A 84 1.47 -3.78 7.75
N VAL A 85 2.58 -3.94 8.50
CA VAL A 85 2.80 -5.10 9.38
C VAL A 85 1.71 -5.22 10.43
N LEU A 86 1.34 -4.11 11.08
CA LEU A 86 0.28 -4.10 12.09
C LEU A 86 -1.10 -4.34 11.50
N GLY A 87 -1.34 -3.92 10.25
CA GLY A 87 -2.60 -4.18 9.55
C GLY A 87 -2.79 -5.64 9.14
N GLU A 88 -1.72 -6.32 8.69
CA GLU A 88 -1.78 -7.74 8.34
C GLU A 88 -1.74 -8.64 9.58
N TYR A 89 -0.78 -8.39 10.48
CA TYR A 89 -0.41 -9.33 11.53
C TYR A 89 -0.77 -8.87 12.94
N GLY A 90 -1.43 -7.71 13.11
CA GLY A 90 -1.72 -7.14 14.44
C GLY A 90 -2.61 -8.00 15.36
N THR A 91 -3.13 -9.13 14.86
CA THR A 91 -3.85 -10.14 15.66
C THR A 91 -2.99 -11.33 16.07
N TRP A 92 -1.75 -11.43 15.58
CA TRP A 92 -0.84 -12.56 15.76
C TRP A 92 0.08 -12.42 16.98
N SER A 93 0.12 -11.24 17.60
CA SER A 93 0.85 -11.04 18.85
C SER A 93 0.12 -11.68 20.03
N ALA A 94 0.86 -12.38 20.88
CA ALA A 94 0.33 -12.85 22.16
C ALA A 94 0.36 -11.77 23.25
N SER A 95 1.18 -10.73 23.08
CA SER A 95 1.40 -9.67 24.07
C SER A 95 0.51 -8.44 23.84
N ARG A 96 0.05 -8.23 22.61
CA ARG A 96 -0.77 -7.08 22.20
C ARG A 96 -2.09 -7.54 21.60
N SER A 97 -3.20 -6.96 22.07
CA SER A 97 -4.51 -7.18 21.46
C SER A 97 -4.71 -6.31 20.21
N ALA A 98 -5.55 -6.78 19.29
CA ALA A 98 -5.90 -6.02 18.08
C ALA A 98 -6.44 -4.61 18.41
N HIS A 99 -7.19 -4.47 19.51
CA HIS A 99 -7.71 -3.18 19.95
C HIS A 99 -6.61 -2.21 20.43
N GLU A 100 -5.56 -2.72 21.08
CA GLU A 100 -4.39 -1.90 21.45
C GLU A 100 -3.63 -1.44 20.20
N VAL A 101 -3.41 -2.35 19.24
CA VAL A 101 -2.79 -2.01 17.96
C VAL A 101 -3.58 -0.92 17.23
N MET A 102 -4.91 -1.07 17.16
CA MET A 102 -5.79 -0.07 16.56
C MET A 102 -5.73 1.28 17.30
N ALA A 103 -5.64 1.27 18.63
CA ALA A 103 -5.56 2.49 19.43
C ALA A 103 -4.26 3.27 19.16
N GLU A 104 -3.13 2.58 19.07
CA GLU A 104 -1.83 3.23 18.79
C GLU A 104 -1.74 3.78 17.37
N LEU A 105 -2.25 3.02 16.38
CA LEU A 105 -2.39 3.51 15.00
C LEU A 105 -3.28 4.75 14.92
N ALA A 106 -4.42 4.75 15.62
CA ALA A 106 -5.33 5.89 15.65
C ALA A 106 -4.70 7.11 16.36
N ALA A 107 -3.98 6.90 17.46
CA ALA A 107 -3.27 7.95 18.18
C ALA A 107 -2.18 8.59 17.29
N TYR A 108 -1.43 7.78 16.54
CA TYR A 108 -0.43 8.30 15.61
C TYR A 108 -1.08 9.07 14.45
N ALA A 109 -2.17 8.53 13.86
CA ALA A 109 -2.95 9.22 12.84
C ALA A 109 -3.47 10.58 13.32
N GLU A 110 -4.02 10.66 14.53
CA GLU A 110 -4.51 11.89 15.15
C GLU A 110 -3.40 12.96 15.21
N ARG A 111 -2.17 12.57 15.53
CA ARG A 111 -1.02 13.50 15.59
C ARG A 111 -0.62 14.01 14.21
N ILE A 112 -0.68 13.18 13.17
CA ILE A 112 -0.19 13.54 11.83
C ILE A 112 -1.29 14.10 10.90
N ARG A 113 -2.56 14.04 11.30
CA ARG A 113 -3.73 14.34 10.43
C ARG A 113 -3.78 15.76 9.88
N HIS A 114 -3.18 16.72 10.57
CA HIS A 114 -3.18 18.12 10.14
C HIS A 114 -2.08 18.42 9.08
N GLY A 115 -1.60 17.39 8.38
CA GLY A 115 -0.65 17.49 7.28
C GLY A 115 -1.32 17.59 5.90
N GLY A 116 -0.85 18.48 5.03
CA GLY A 116 -1.30 18.51 3.63
C GLY A 116 -0.91 17.28 2.81
N ARG A 117 -1.25 17.26 1.50
CA ARG A 117 -1.08 16.18 0.49
C ARG A 117 0.35 15.61 0.26
N SER A 118 1.28 15.95 1.13
CA SER A 118 2.66 15.43 1.19
C SER A 118 2.71 13.99 1.72
N ALA A 119 3.89 13.51 2.13
CA ALA A 119 4.10 12.18 2.71
C ALA A 119 3.15 11.82 3.87
N ARG A 120 2.61 12.83 4.58
CA ARG A 120 1.57 12.64 5.61
C ARG A 120 0.27 12.06 5.06
N GLY A 121 -0.13 12.41 3.83
CA GLY A 121 -1.29 11.80 3.15
C GLY A 121 -1.07 10.31 2.89
N GLN A 122 0.13 9.92 2.44
CA GLN A 122 0.48 8.51 2.23
C GLN A 122 0.44 7.71 3.54
N ASN A 123 0.99 8.26 4.62
CA ASN A 123 0.97 7.60 5.92
C ASN A 123 -0.46 7.41 6.43
N LEU A 124 -1.32 8.43 6.30
CA LEU A 124 -2.73 8.31 6.66
C LEU A 124 -3.46 7.23 5.85
N ARG A 125 -3.21 7.12 4.53
CA ARG A 125 -3.80 6.05 3.70
C ARG A 125 -3.43 4.66 4.23
N MET A 126 -2.15 4.46 4.55
CA MET A 126 -1.67 3.18 5.10
C MET A 126 -2.30 2.89 6.46
N ILE A 127 -2.35 3.87 7.36
CA ILE A 127 -2.93 3.71 8.69
C ILE A 127 -4.44 3.42 8.60
N VAL A 128 -5.20 4.14 7.77
CA VAL A 128 -6.63 3.89 7.56
C VAL A 128 -6.86 2.47 7.02
N THR A 129 -6.02 2.01 6.10
CA THR A 129 -6.10 0.61 5.62
C THR A 129 -5.80 -0.40 6.73
N ALA A 130 -4.79 -0.16 7.55
CA ALA A 130 -4.48 -1.02 8.69
C ALA A 130 -5.66 -1.09 9.68
N LEU A 131 -6.23 0.07 10.04
CA LEU A 131 -7.42 0.15 10.88
C LEU A 131 -8.61 -0.57 10.26
N ALA A 132 -8.79 -0.48 8.93
CA ALA A 132 -9.87 -1.17 8.25
C ALA A 132 -9.71 -2.69 8.30
N LYS A 133 -8.49 -3.22 8.14
CA LYS A 133 -8.21 -4.66 8.27
C LYS A 133 -8.42 -5.16 9.69
N LEU A 134 -7.89 -4.43 10.67
CA LEU A 134 -8.04 -4.76 12.09
C LEU A 134 -9.49 -4.67 12.55
N THR A 135 -10.28 -3.73 12.03
CA THR A 135 -11.71 -3.62 12.35
C THR A 135 -12.49 -4.84 11.86
N ALA A 136 -12.18 -5.35 10.66
CA ALA A 136 -12.82 -6.54 10.11
C ALA A 136 -12.52 -7.78 10.96
N THR A 137 -11.25 -7.95 11.37
CA THR A 137 -10.80 -9.11 12.15
C THR A 137 -11.19 -9.05 13.64
N ALA A 138 -11.14 -7.87 14.27
CA ALA A 138 -11.52 -7.67 15.67
C ALA A 138 -13.05 -7.62 15.90
N GLY A 139 -13.86 -7.64 14.84
CA GLY A 139 -15.33 -7.61 14.93
C GLY A 139 -15.91 -6.24 15.25
N GLY A 140 -15.15 -5.16 15.08
CA GLY A 140 -15.60 -3.79 15.28
C GLY A 140 -14.48 -2.81 15.64
N CYS A 141 -14.83 -1.51 15.70
CA CYS A 141 -13.92 -0.44 16.10
C CYS A 141 -14.47 0.32 17.32
N ALA A 142 -13.56 0.79 18.18
CA ALA A 142 -13.92 1.64 19.31
C ALA A 142 -14.48 3.00 18.85
N GLY A 143 -15.38 3.60 19.64
CA GLY A 143 -16.06 4.86 19.28
C GLY A 143 -15.11 5.99 18.89
N ARG A 144 -14.00 6.16 19.62
CA ARG A 144 -12.98 7.18 19.31
C ARG A 144 -12.29 6.96 17.95
N ILE A 145 -12.09 5.71 17.55
CA ILE A 145 -11.50 5.38 16.24
C ILE A 145 -12.52 5.70 15.15
N ARG A 146 -13.80 5.37 15.37
CA ARG A 146 -14.87 5.74 14.46
C ARG A 146 -14.95 7.27 14.27
N GLU A 147 -14.90 8.04 15.35
CA GLU A 147 -14.89 9.52 15.29
C GLU A 147 -13.72 10.04 14.45
N LEU A 148 -12.51 9.51 14.67
CA LEU A 148 -11.33 9.85 13.85
C LEU A 148 -11.57 9.54 12.36
N ILE A 149 -12.13 8.37 12.03
CA ILE A 149 -12.41 7.99 10.65
C ILE A 149 -13.49 8.89 10.02
N GLU A 150 -14.51 9.29 10.78
CA GLU A 150 -15.53 10.27 10.33
C GLU A 150 -14.90 11.66 10.07
N GLU A 151 -13.94 12.09 10.88
CA GLU A 151 -13.22 13.34 10.64
C GLU A 151 -12.29 13.23 9.41
N LEU A 152 -11.57 12.12 9.27
CA LEU A 152 -10.70 11.84 8.12
C LEU A 152 -11.48 11.61 6.81
N SER A 153 -12.77 11.27 6.87
CA SER A 153 -13.62 11.19 5.68
C SER A 153 -13.89 12.56 5.05
N LEU A 154 -13.54 13.65 5.73
CA LEU A 154 -13.57 15.02 5.22
C LEU A 154 -12.18 15.54 4.81
N HIS A 155 -11.17 14.67 4.81
CA HIS A 155 -9.79 15.05 4.51
C HIS A 155 -9.63 15.52 3.06
N SER A 156 -8.68 16.46 2.83
CA SER A 156 -8.41 17.04 1.51
C SER A 156 -7.74 16.11 0.48
N ASP A 157 -7.37 14.91 0.94
CA ASP A 157 -6.80 13.83 0.15
C ASP A 157 -7.91 12.84 -0.17
N VAL A 158 -8.25 12.72 -1.46
CA VAL A 158 -9.39 11.93 -1.93
C VAL A 158 -9.23 10.44 -1.61
N ASP A 159 -8.00 9.92 -1.58
CA ASP A 159 -7.76 8.50 -1.28
C ASP A 159 -7.98 8.24 0.22
N VAL A 160 -7.52 9.14 1.10
CA VAL A 160 -7.84 9.07 2.55
C VAL A 160 -9.34 9.14 2.76
N GLN A 161 -10.01 10.11 2.14
CA GLN A 161 -11.47 10.28 2.23
C GLN A 161 -12.21 9.02 1.77
N GLN A 162 -11.85 8.47 0.60
CA GLN A 162 -12.52 7.31 0.03
C GLN A 162 -12.38 6.08 0.94
N ARG A 163 -11.17 5.78 1.42
CA ARG A 163 -10.93 4.65 2.34
C ARG A 163 -11.71 4.79 3.64
N CYS A 164 -11.78 5.99 4.20
CA CYS A 164 -12.57 6.24 5.42
C CYS A 164 -14.06 6.00 5.17
N MET A 165 -14.61 6.50 4.06
CA MET A 165 -16.02 6.30 3.71
C MET A 165 -16.35 4.82 3.47
N GLU A 166 -15.48 4.11 2.75
CA GLU A 166 -15.62 2.66 2.52
C GLU A 166 -15.60 1.88 3.84
N MET A 167 -14.64 2.18 4.73
CA MET A 167 -14.56 1.59 6.06
C MET A 167 -15.84 1.83 6.87
N LEU A 168 -16.38 3.06 6.87
CA LEU A 168 -17.62 3.39 7.59
C LEU A 168 -18.85 2.64 7.05
N VAL A 169 -18.93 2.44 5.74
CA VAL A 169 -20.01 1.69 5.09
C VAL A 169 -19.86 0.19 5.36
N LEU A 170 -18.65 -0.37 5.22
CA LEU A 170 -18.37 -1.78 5.48
C LEU A 170 -18.58 -2.14 6.96
N SER A 171 -18.27 -1.22 7.88
CA SER A 171 -18.51 -1.40 9.33
C SER A 171 -19.99 -1.61 9.68
N GLN A 172 -20.92 -1.17 8.82
CA GLN A 172 -22.36 -1.40 9.00
C GLN A 172 -22.80 -2.78 8.50
N ARG A 173 -21.92 -3.52 7.83
CA ARG A 173 -22.18 -4.82 7.21
C ARG A 173 -21.08 -5.84 7.55
N PRO A 174 -20.96 -6.28 8.82
CA PRO A 174 -19.84 -7.09 9.29
C PRO A 174 -19.56 -8.35 8.46
N GLY A 175 -20.61 -9.06 8.03
CA GLY A 175 -20.45 -10.25 7.19
C GLY A 175 -19.84 -9.96 5.80
N VAL A 176 -20.17 -8.81 5.20
CA VAL A 176 -19.54 -8.38 3.94
C VAL A 176 -18.12 -7.89 4.22
N TYR A 177 -17.91 -7.22 5.35
CA TYR A 177 -16.62 -6.66 5.71
C TYR A 177 -15.55 -7.75 5.84
N VAL A 178 -15.84 -8.80 6.61
CA VAL A 178 -14.93 -9.95 6.77
C VAL A 178 -14.69 -10.64 5.42
N ALA A 179 -15.71 -10.79 4.58
CA ALA A 179 -15.57 -11.43 3.28
C ALA A 179 -14.70 -10.63 2.29
N VAL A 180 -14.72 -9.29 2.36
CA VAL A 180 -13.92 -8.41 1.49
C VAL A 180 -12.51 -8.19 2.06
N MET A 181 -12.31 -8.43 3.36
CA MET A 181 -11.02 -8.33 4.04
C MET A 181 -10.67 -9.66 4.73
N PRO A 182 -10.41 -10.76 3.99
CA PRO A 182 -9.94 -12.01 4.58
C PRO A 182 -8.56 -11.81 5.23
N MET A 183 -8.33 -12.48 6.37
CA MET A 183 -7.06 -12.41 7.10
C MET A 183 -5.90 -13.04 6.32
N ASP A 184 -6.21 -14.04 5.48
CA ASP A 184 -5.30 -14.88 4.73
C ASP A 184 -5.35 -14.63 3.21
N ALA A 185 -5.98 -13.54 2.75
CA ALA A 185 -6.13 -13.22 1.33
C ALA A 185 -4.78 -13.19 0.57
N ALA A 186 -3.69 -12.84 1.25
CA ALA A 186 -2.34 -12.82 0.67
C ALA A 186 -1.67 -14.21 0.63
N CYS A 187 -2.19 -15.18 1.38
CA CYS A 187 -1.70 -16.55 1.48
C CYS A 187 -2.59 -17.56 0.74
N GLU A 188 -3.69 -17.10 0.11
CA GLU A 188 -4.50 -17.96 -0.75
C GLU A 188 -3.72 -18.29 -2.03
N ASP A 189 -3.44 -19.58 -2.25
CA ASP A 189 -2.94 -20.07 -3.52
C ASP A 189 -3.97 -19.82 -4.62
N ILE A 190 -3.69 -18.85 -5.48
CA ILE A 190 -4.53 -18.60 -6.66
C ILE A 190 -4.25 -19.71 -7.66
N GLU A 191 -5.16 -20.67 -7.77
CA GLU A 191 -5.13 -21.66 -8.85
C GLU A 191 -5.33 -20.96 -10.21
N VAL A 192 -4.26 -20.89 -11.01
CA VAL A 192 -4.32 -20.32 -12.36
C VAL A 192 -4.78 -21.41 -13.33
N ASP A 193 -6.02 -21.34 -13.80
CA ASP A 193 -6.43 -22.08 -15.00
C ASP A 193 -5.79 -21.42 -16.23
N GLU A 194 -4.57 -21.83 -16.57
CA GLU A 194 -3.85 -21.36 -17.76
C GLU A 194 -4.63 -21.57 -19.05
N SER A 195 -5.54 -22.56 -19.08
CA SER A 195 -6.36 -22.83 -20.27
C SER A 195 -7.45 -21.79 -20.47
N LEU A 196 -7.84 -21.07 -19.40
CA LEU A 196 -8.95 -20.13 -19.34
C LEU A 196 -10.19 -20.68 -20.07
N SER A 197 -10.49 -21.95 -19.82
CA SER A 197 -11.43 -22.74 -20.64
C SER A 197 -12.84 -22.13 -20.70
N PHE A 198 -13.24 -21.36 -19.68
CA PHE A 198 -14.48 -20.59 -19.65
C PHE A 198 -14.61 -19.55 -20.79
N LEU A 199 -13.50 -19.15 -21.42
CA LEU A 199 -13.48 -18.23 -22.56
C LEU A 199 -13.65 -18.93 -23.92
N ASN A 200 -13.63 -20.26 -23.99
CA ASN A 200 -13.67 -20.99 -25.25
C ASN A 200 -14.87 -20.62 -26.13
N ASP A 201 -16.06 -20.55 -25.54
CA ASP A 201 -17.28 -20.18 -26.26
C ASP A 201 -17.20 -18.78 -26.88
N PHE A 202 -16.57 -17.84 -26.16
CA PHE A 202 -16.36 -16.47 -26.61
C PHE A 202 -15.35 -16.41 -27.78
N VAL A 203 -14.22 -17.11 -27.64
CA VAL A 203 -13.17 -17.18 -28.68
C VAL A 203 -13.70 -17.87 -29.94
N GLU A 204 -14.44 -18.96 -29.80
CA GLU A 204 -15.06 -19.66 -30.93
C GLU A 204 -16.13 -18.82 -31.63
N ALA A 205 -16.93 -18.06 -30.89
CA ALA A 205 -17.91 -17.15 -31.47
C ALA A 205 -17.22 -16.03 -32.29
N ALA A 206 -16.11 -15.49 -31.81
CA ALA A 206 -15.31 -14.51 -32.54
C ALA A 206 -14.67 -15.13 -33.80
N ALA A 207 -14.09 -16.32 -33.69
CA ALA A 207 -13.51 -17.04 -34.82
C ALA A 207 -14.55 -17.36 -35.90
N ARG A 208 -15.78 -17.75 -35.52
CA ARG A 208 -16.91 -17.96 -36.45
C ARG A 208 -17.31 -16.69 -37.21
N ARG A 209 -17.01 -15.51 -36.67
CA ARG A 209 -17.21 -14.20 -37.33
C ARG A 209 -16.02 -13.78 -38.20
N GLY A 210 -15.02 -14.65 -38.38
CA GLY A 210 -13.84 -14.38 -39.19
C GLY A 210 -12.72 -13.65 -38.46
N MET A 211 -12.77 -13.53 -37.14
CA MET A 211 -11.66 -12.94 -36.38
C MET A 211 -10.46 -13.90 -36.36
N PRO A 212 -9.23 -13.41 -36.61
CA PRO A 212 -8.03 -14.23 -36.55
C PRO A 212 -7.76 -14.70 -35.11
N ARG A 213 -7.21 -15.92 -34.96
CA ARG A 213 -6.74 -16.41 -33.66
C ARG A 213 -5.46 -15.70 -33.26
N TYR A 214 -5.26 -15.56 -31.95
CA TYR A 214 -4.01 -15.02 -31.41
C TYR A 214 -2.83 -15.89 -31.84
N ASN A 215 -1.80 -15.25 -32.37
CA ASN A 215 -0.52 -15.87 -32.70
C ASN A 215 0.52 -15.27 -31.74
N PRO A 216 0.88 -15.96 -30.64
CA PRO A 216 1.87 -15.44 -29.70
C PRO A 216 3.19 -15.20 -30.41
N PRO A 217 3.95 -14.15 -30.03
CA PRO A 217 5.32 -13.99 -30.50
C PRO A 217 6.17 -15.20 -30.08
N ASP A 218 7.17 -15.56 -30.90
CA ASP A 218 8.15 -16.59 -30.54
C ASP A 218 8.92 -16.15 -29.28
N LEU A 219 8.50 -16.67 -28.13
CA LEU A 219 9.19 -16.45 -26.86
C LEU A 219 10.41 -17.36 -26.83
N ASP A 220 11.55 -16.84 -27.28
CA ASP A 220 12.86 -17.42 -27.00
C ASP A 220 13.10 -17.36 -25.48
N SER A 221 12.79 -18.48 -24.81
CA SER A 221 12.95 -18.70 -23.36
C SER A 221 14.36 -18.40 -22.80
N SER A 222 15.35 -18.11 -23.65
CA SER A 222 16.72 -17.80 -23.25
C SER A 222 17.01 -16.31 -22.99
N LYS A 223 16.04 -15.40 -23.22
CA LYS A 223 16.23 -13.96 -22.98
C LYS A 223 15.37 -13.45 -21.82
N PRO A 224 15.94 -12.69 -20.86
CA PRO A 224 15.15 -12.10 -19.80
C PRO A 224 14.11 -11.13 -20.38
N HIS A 225 12.86 -11.30 -19.94
CA HIS A 225 11.73 -10.48 -20.37
C HIS A 225 11.91 -9.04 -19.91
N ASP A 226 12.39 -8.17 -20.80
CA ASP A 226 12.35 -6.73 -20.57
C ASP A 226 10.97 -6.21 -21.00
N ALA A 227 10.01 -6.22 -20.06
CA ALA A 227 8.60 -5.90 -20.29
C ALA A 227 8.38 -4.50 -20.91
N ALA A 228 9.35 -3.59 -20.76
CA ALA A 228 9.31 -2.25 -21.35
C ALA A 228 9.42 -2.25 -22.89
N ALA A 229 10.10 -3.24 -23.48
CA ALA A 229 10.30 -3.28 -24.93
C ALA A 229 9.04 -3.70 -25.70
N ALA A 230 8.23 -4.60 -25.13
CA ALA A 230 7.03 -5.13 -25.77
C ALA A 230 5.91 -4.08 -25.92
N LEU A 231 5.80 -3.13 -24.97
CA LEU A 231 4.83 -2.05 -25.03
C LEU A 231 5.18 -1.01 -26.10
N SER A 232 6.48 -0.83 -26.41
CA SER A 232 6.90 0.15 -27.41
C SER A 232 6.59 -0.28 -28.85
N SER A 233 6.45 -1.59 -29.13
CA SER A 233 6.07 -2.10 -30.45
C SER A 233 4.57 -2.06 -30.75
N LEU A 234 3.72 -1.98 -29.71
CA LEU A 234 2.26 -1.86 -29.86
C LEU A 234 1.79 -0.42 -30.08
N ALA A 235 2.65 0.57 -29.84
CA ALA A 235 2.30 1.99 -29.96
C ALA A 235 2.40 2.55 -31.40
N PHE A 236 2.72 1.72 -32.41
CA PHE A 236 2.95 2.19 -33.79
C PHE A 236 2.39 1.28 -34.90
N ALA A 237 1.18 0.73 -34.69
CA ALA A 237 0.39 0.10 -35.75
C ALA A 237 -1.02 0.69 -35.81
#